data_AF-A0A2V2EC50-F1
#
_entry.id   AF-A0A2V2EC50-F1
#
_cell.length_a   1.000
_cell.length_b   1.000
_cell.length_c   1.000
_cell.angle_alpha   90.00
_cell.angle_beta   90.00
_cell.angle_gamma   90.00
#
_symmetry.space_group_name_H-M   'P 1'
#
loop_
_entity.id
_entity.type
_entity.pdbx_description
1 polymer ?
#
loop_
_entity_poly.entity_id
_entity_poly.type
_entity_poly.pdbx_seq_one_letter_code
_entity_poly.pdbx_strand_id
1 'polypeptide(L)'
;MGSTGDSDLYTPYLESIGVVQGVSDAVAGSMCWCPITNLDYANEAYEWNLGHTRTDLDDETRSISKELSKEFVTHLNQLGLKDSNGTTLTLENDENNLYQAGSYYDYLKATIEESLNDFLSYTSFPYTVQSTGSGDGMGGGRPQGGRPNDGELPEGFVPPNKPNNEPDYHAMDGIDRNTASGNIVLSGTYETVADYINALNSQGQWVIYDSNSNTATISNIADFVSAFKPATKGIGAFDALDASQGENILFGYSDGKGAHFDQILAKLVENNTTYSQSFKNDLSKKDYLGNTVDYRVNMYNPMYFLVDYYDGYQTSNVVKYWRIRTGINQSDTALTTEVNLALALENYGKNVDFETVWGQGHTLAEQTRNSTENFIMWIHDCLK
;
A
#
# COMPACT_ATOMS: atom_id res chain seq x y z
N MET A 1 -12.58 -1.49 -8.29
CA MET A 1 -13.43 -2.60 -8.78
C MET A 1 -14.11 -3.35 -7.63
N GLY A 2 -13.39 -4.08 -6.78
CA GLY A 2 -14.04 -4.86 -5.70
C GLY A 2 -14.93 -4.03 -4.75
N SER A 3 -14.59 -2.77 -4.52
CA SER A 3 -15.31 -1.82 -3.67
C SER A 3 -16.36 -0.97 -4.40
N THR A 4 -16.43 -1.03 -5.73
CA THR A 4 -17.10 -0.02 -6.57
C THR A 4 -18.22 -0.58 -7.44
N GLY A 5 -18.59 -1.86 -7.26
CA GLY A 5 -19.59 -2.51 -8.11
C GLY A 5 -20.91 -1.74 -8.15
N ASP A 6 -21.43 -1.50 -9.34
CA ASP A 6 -22.67 -0.77 -9.63
C ASP A 6 -22.74 0.63 -8.99
N SER A 7 -21.60 1.26 -8.73
CA SER A 7 -21.56 2.61 -8.16
C SER A 7 -22.03 3.64 -9.18
N ASP A 8 -23.04 4.42 -8.81
CA ASP A 8 -23.61 5.50 -9.64
C ASP A 8 -22.59 6.59 -9.98
N LEU A 9 -21.47 6.69 -9.25
CA LEU A 9 -20.41 7.66 -9.56
C LEU A 9 -19.78 7.42 -10.95
N TYR A 10 -19.78 6.18 -11.43
CA TYR A 10 -19.22 5.83 -12.73
C TYR A 10 -20.24 5.95 -13.87
N THR A 11 -21.54 5.98 -13.57
CA THR A 11 -22.61 5.97 -14.58
C THR A 11 -22.44 7.03 -15.66
N PRO A 12 -22.21 8.33 -15.35
CA PRO A 12 -22.03 9.36 -16.39
C PRO A 12 -20.82 9.10 -17.30
N TYR A 13 -19.74 8.55 -16.74
CA TYR A 13 -18.53 8.22 -17.48
C TYR A 13 -18.74 7.01 -18.40
N LEU A 14 -19.36 5.95 -17.87
CA LEU A 14 -19.70 4.73 -18.61
C LEU A 14 -20.67 5.04 -19.77
N GLU A 15 -21.69 5.85 -19.54
CA GLU A 15 -22.60 6.35 -20.58
C GLU A 15 -21.85 7.13 -21.66
N SER A 16 -20.92 8.02 -21.28
CA SER A 16 -20.19 8.88 -22.22
C SER A 16 -19.33 8.11 -23.22
N ILE A 17 -18.81 6.93 -22.83
CA ILE A 17 -18.01 6.06 -23.70
C ILE A 17 -18.84 4.97 -24.40
N GLY A 18 -20.17 4.97 -24.18
CA GLY A 18 -21.10 4.07 -24.86
C GLY A 18 -21.00 2.61 -24.44
N VAL A 19 -20.66 2.31 -23.18
CA VAL A 19 -20.68 0.92 -22.68
C VAL A 19 -22.10 0.35 -22.70
N VAL A 20 -22.19 -0.98 -22.66
CA VAL A 20 -23.47 -1.69 -22.53
C VAL A 20 -24.16 -1.27 -21.22
N GLN A 21 -25.39 -0.78 -21.33
CA GLN A 21 -26.19 -0.31 -20.21
C GLN A 21 -27.07 -1.41 -19.62
N GLY A 22 -27.42 -1.28 -18.34
CA GLY A 22 -28.33 -2.21 -17.64
C GLY A 22 -27.71 -3.57 -17.29
N VAL A 23 -26.39 -3.68 -17.36
CA VAL A 23 -25.62 -4.85 -16.92
C VAL A 23 -24.73 -4.42 -15.76
N SER A 24 -24.68 -5.25 -14.73
CA SER A 24 -23.86 -5.00 -13.53
C SER A 24 -22.37 -5.12 -13.83
N ASP A 25 -21.56 -4.25 -13.22
CA ASP A 25 -20.08 -4.33 -13.25
C ASP A 25 -19.49 -4.89 -11.94
N ALA A 26 -20.34 -5.35 -11.02
CA ALA A 26 -19.93 -5.98 -9.77
C ALA A 26 -19.16 -7.30 -10.05
N VAL A 27 -18.07 -7.50 -9.31
CA VAL A 27 -17.20 -8.67 -9.44
C VAL A 27 -17.51 -9.73 -8.37
N ALA A 28 -17.01 -10.95 -8.56
CA ALA A 28 -17.25 -12.08 -7.64
C ALA A 28 -16.22 -12.19 -6.49
N GLY A 29 -15.03 -11.64 -6.67
CA GLY A 29 -13.98 -11.52 -5.64
C GLY A 29 -12.92 -10.50 -6.05
N SER A 30 -12.09 -10.07 -5.10
CA SER A 30 -10.96 -9.18 -5.35
C SER A 30 -9.68 -9.75 -4.74
N MET A 31 -8.71 -10.09 -5.59
CA MET A 31 -7.34 -10.43 -5.19
C MET A 31 -6.43 -9.23 -5.48
N CYS A 32 -5.72 -8.74 -4.48
CA CYS A 32 -4.86 -7.58 -4.58
C CYS A 32 -3.46 -7.87 -4.01
N TRP A 33 -2.43 -7.69 -4.83
CA TRP A 33 -1.04 -7.66 -4.37
C TRP A 33 -0.55 -6.23 -4.27
N CYS A 34 0.03 -5.87 -3.13
CA CYS A 34 0.60 -4.55 -2.84
C CYS A 34 -0.28 -3.37 -3.35
N PRO A 35 -1.61 -3.35 -3.06
CA PRO A 35 -2.48 -2.31 -3.61
C PRO A 35 -2.09 -0.92 -3.11
N ILE A 36 -1.72 -0.03 -4.03
CA ILE A 36 -1.52 1.40 -3.77
C ILE A 36 -2.86 2.10 -3.96
N THR A 37 -3.57 2.31 -2.85
CA THR A 37 -4.89 2.94 -2.80
C THR A 37 -4.89 4.12 -1.83
N ASN A 38 -6.07 4.58 -1.42
CA ASN A 38 -6.24 5.54 -0.32
C ASN A 38 -5.51 6.87 -0.58
N LEU A 39 -5.46 7.27 -1.86
CA LEU A 39 -4.67 8.41 -2.33
C LEU A 39 -5.16 9.75 -1.78
N ASP A 40 -6.37 9.81 -1.22
CA ASP A 40 -6.91 10.98 -0.53
C ASP A 40 -6.20 11.31 0.79
N TYR A 41 -5.49 10.36 1.39
CA TYR A 41 -4.71 10.57 2.62
C TYR A 41 -3.33 9.90 2.60
N ALA A 42 -2.89 9.41 1.43
CA ALA A 42 -1.66 8.61 1.31
C ALA A 42 -0.39 9.44 1.61
N ASN A 43 -0.41 10.75 1.35
CA ASN A 43 0.71 11.64 1.68
C ASN A 43 0.89 11.75 3.20
N GLU A 44 -0.19 11.95 3.93
CA GLU A 44 -0.25 12.03 5.39
C GLU A 44 0.21 10.72 6.02
N ALA A 45 -0.33 9.60 5.53
CA ALA A 45 0.05 8.26 5.97
C ALA A 45 1.55 7.98 5.76
N TYR A 46 2.09 8.40 4.61
CA TYR A 46 3.51 8.23 4.28
C TYR A 46 4.40 9.04 5.23
N GLU A 47 4.06 10.29 5.52
CA GLU A 47 4.84 11.10 6.47
C GLU A 47 4.75 10.59 7.90
N TRP A 48 3.58 10.13 8.36
CA TRP A 48 3.46 9.52 9.69
C TRP A 48 4.29 8.24 9.81
N ASN A 49 4.23 7.34 8.82
CA ASN A 49 4.86 6.03 8.91
C ASN A 49 6.35 6.05 8.51
N LEU A 50 6.71 6.68 7.39
CA LEU A 50 8.08 6.67 6.83
C LEU A 50 8.82 7.99 7.06
N GLY A 51 8.12 9.11 7.19
CA GLY A 51 8.70 10.45 7.23
C GLY A 51 9.72 10.68 8.36
N HIS A 52 9.65 9.91 9.45
CA HIS A 52 10.62 10.01 10.55
C HIS A 52 12.06 9.59 10.16
N THR A 53 12.26 8.88 9.04
CA THR A 53 13.61 8.51 8.57
C THR A 53 14.26 9.59 7.70
N ARG A 54 13.56 10.69 7.41
CA ARG A 54 14.09 11.76 6.55
C ARG A 54 15.19 12.54 7.29
N THR A 55 16.36 12.67 6.68
CA THR A 55 17.48 13.45 7.25
C THR A 55 17.63 14.84 6.63
N ASP A 56 17.23 15.00 5.36
CA ASP A 56 17.70 16.12 4.51
C ASP A 56 16.61 17.15 4.16
N LEU A 57 15.58 17.30 4.99
CA LEU A 57 14.53 18.32 4.79
C LEU A 57 15.01 19.72 5.19
N ASP A 58 14.61 20.75 4.44
CA ASP A 58 14.71 22.14 4.89
C ASP A 58 13.61 22.47 5.91
N ASP A 59 13.60 23.70 6.46
CA ASP A 59 12.64 24.09 7.49
C ASP A 59 11.18 24.07 7.00
N GLU A 60 10.94 24.43 5.73
CA GLU A 60 9.60 24.47 5.13
C GLU A 60 9.05 23.05 4.96
N THR A 61 9.79 22.20 4.24
CA THR A 61 9.40 20.82 3.96
C THR A 61 9.31 19.98 5.22
N ARG A 62 10.15 20.25 6.23
CA ARG A 62 10.05 19.63 7.57
C ARG A 62 8.80 20.06 8.31
N SER A 63 8.35 21.31 8.16
CA SER A 63 7.08 21.76 8.74
C SER A 63 5.90 21.09 8.07
N ILE A 64 5.92 20.97 6.73
CA ILE A 64 4.85 20.29 5.98
C ILE A 64 4.77 18.82 6.37
N SER A 65 5.91 18.11 6.40
CA SER A 65 6.00 16.70 6.83
C SER A 65 5.34 16.47 8.20
N LYS A 66 5.64 17.31 9.19
CA LYS A 66 5.07 17.21 10.54
C LYS A 66 3.56 17.41 10.58
N GLU A 67 3.04 18.41 9.85
CA GLU A 67 1.59 18.64 9.83
C GLU A 67 0.86 17.53 9.05
N LEU A 68 1.45 17.01 7.96
CA LEU A 68 0.94 15.83 7.26
C LEU A 68 0.82 14.62 8.20
N SER A 69 1.86 14.31 8.99
CA SER A 69 1.80 13.23 9.99
C SER A 69 0.67 13.41 11.02
N LYS A 70 0.38 14.66 11.39
CA LYS A 70 -0.67 14.99 12.37
C LYS A 70 -2.08 14.92 11.76
N GLU A 71 -2.23 15.33 10.51
CA GLU A 71 -3.50 15.18 9.78
C GLU A 71 -3.81 13.69 9.56
N PHE A 72 -2.81 12.83 9.33
CA PHE A 72 -3.00 11.37 9.29
C PHE A 72 -3.66 10.86 10.58
N VAL A 73 -3.12 11.25 11.74
CA VAL A 73 -3.65 10.83 13.04
C VAL A 73 -5.09 11.27 13.24
N THR A 74 -5.39 12.51 12.85
CA THR A 74 -6.76 13.06 12.93
C THR A 74 -7.70 12.26 12.05
N HIS A 75 -7.32 12.02 10.79
CA HIS A 75 -8.11 11.25 9.84
C HIS A 75 -8.31 9.80 10.29
N LEU A 76 -7.24 9.09 10.63
CA LEU A 76 -7.29 7.70 11.09
C LEU A 76 -8.24 7.53 12.28
N ASN A 77 -8.12 8.39 13.29
CA ASN A 77 -8.99 8.31 14.47
C ASN A 77 -10.46 8.57 14.13
N GLN A 78 -10.75 9.36 13.09
CA GLN A 78 -12.11 9.61 12.59
C GLN A 78 -12.67 8.46 11.76
N LEU A 79 -11.82 7.64 11.13
CA LEU A 79 -12.26 6.43 10.41
C LEU A 79 -12.92 5.41 11.34
N GLY A 80 -12.60 5.45 12.65
CA GLY A 80 -13.25 4.58 13.64
C GLY A 80 -13.00 3.09 13.42
N LEU A 81 -11.88 2.73 12.78
CA LEU A 81 -11.49 1.34 12.50
C LEU A 81 -11.39 0.53 13.79
N LYS A 82 -11.71 -0.76 13.70
CA LYS A 82 -11.73 -1.68 14.83
C LYS A 82 -10.99 -2.97 14.51
N ASP A 83 -10.34 -3.52 15.52
CA ASP A 83 -9.79 -4.87 15.44
C ASP A 83 -10.90 -5.95 15.46
N SER A 84 -10.48 -7.21 15.35
CA SER A 84 -11.39 -8.37 15.39
C SER A 84 -12.13 -8.56 16.72
N ASN A 85 -11.68 -7.93 17.80
CA ASN A 85 -12.35 -7.91 19.10
C ASN A 85 -13.38 -6.77 19.21
N GLY A 86 -13.47 -5.89 18.21
CA GLY A 86 -14.32 -4.71 18.21
C GLY A 86 -13.72 -3.51 18.95
N THR A 87 -12.43 -3.56 19.30
CA THR A 87 -11.71 -2.44 19.93
C THR A 87 -11.42 -1.39 18.88
N THR A 88 -11.83 -0.14 19.12
CA THR A 88 -11.47 0.98 18.24
C THR A 88 -9.96 1.21 18.29
N LEU A 89 -9.36 1.26 17.10
CA LEU A 89 -7.94 1.49 16.91
C LEU A 89 -7.69 2.99 16.73
N THR A 90 -6.93 3.58 17.65
CA THR A 90 -6.58 5.00 17.62
C THR A 90 -5.10 5.21 17.84
N LEU A 91 -4.58 6.29 17.27
CA LEU A 91 -3.28 6.83 17.61
C LEU A 91 -3.41 7.90 18.70
N GLU A 92 -2.49 7.86 19.65
CA GLU A 92 -2.42 8.75 20.79
C GLU A 92 -1.15 9.58 20.75
N ASN A 93 -1.20 10.76 21.37
CA ASN A 93 -0.03 11.61 21.45
C ASN A 93 1.02 11.00 22.40
N ASP A 94 2.29 11.04 22.01
CA ASP A 94 3.42 10.64 22.84
C ASP A 94 4.19 11.86 23.36
N GLU A 95 5.20 11.64 24.22
CA GLU A 95 6.01 12.71 24.81
C GLU A 95 6.73 13.59 23.77
N ASN A 96 6.97 13.06 22.56
CA ASN A 96 7.67 13.72 21.48
C ASN A 96 6.73 14.30 20.39
N ASN A 97 5.41 14.16 20.56
CA ASN A 97 4.39 14.50 19.58
C ASN A 97 4.54 13.79 18.23
N LEU A 98 5.00 12.54 18.25
CA LEU A 98 5.19 11.72 17.04
C LEU A 98 4.03 10.76 16.77
N TYR A 99 3.09 10.65 17.72
CA TYR A 99 1.95 9.74 17.67
C TYR A 99 2.37 8.29 17.41
N GLN A 100 3.40 7.83 18.13
CA GLN A 100 3.97 6.49 18.11
C GLN A 100 3.43 5.64 19.29
N ALA A 101 2.15 5.83 19.63
CA ALA A 101 1.46 5.15 20.72
C ALA A 101 -0.04 5.01 20.43
N GLY A 102 -0.73 4.18 21.21
CA GLY A 102 -2.16 3.91 21.09
C GLY A 102 -2.45 2.53 20.48
N SER A 103 -3.72 2.12 20.54
CA SER A 103 -4.15 0.78 20.11
C SER A 103 -3.86 0.50 18.64
N TYR A 104 -3.92 1.52 17.77
CA TYR A 104 -3.55 1.35 16.36
C TYR A 104 -2.04 1.13 16.16
N TYR A 105 -1.21 1.85 16.92
CA TYR A 105 0.24 1.66 16.89
C TYR A 105 0.61 0.25 17.34
N ASP A 106 0.02 -0.22 18.44
CA ASP A 106 0.22 -1.58 18.94
C ASP A 106 -0.23 -2.64 17.93
N TYR A 107 -1.36 -2.41 17.24
CA TYR A 107 -1.85 -3.29 16.18
C TYR A 107 -0.88 -3.39 14.99
N LEU A 108 -0.38 -2.25 14.49
CA LEU A 108 0.61 -2.26 13.41
C LEU A 108 1.93 -2.90 13.82
N LYS A 109 2.38 -2.64 15.05
CA LYS A 109 3.56 -3.29 15.60
C LYS A 109 3.37 -4.81 15.63
N ALA A 110 2.22 -5.28 16.13
CA ALA A 110 1.87 -6.70 16.14
C ALA A 110 1.81 -7.30 14.73
N THR A 111 1.31 -6.54 13.73
CA THR A 111 1.29 -6.96 12.32
C THR A 111 2.72 -7.20 11.78
N ILE A 112 3.68 -6.33 12.14
CA ILE A 112 5.09 -6.50 11.75
C ILE A 112 5.71 -7.72 12.44
N GLU A 113 5.44 -7.90 13.73
CA GLU A 113 5.91 -9.05 14.49
C GLU A 113 5.33 -10.36 13.96
N GLU A 114 4.04 -10.38 13.63
CA GLU A 114 3.35 -11.52 13.01
C GLU A 114 4.00 -11.90 11.67
N SER A 115 4.27 -10.92 10.79
CA SER A 115 4.97 -11.17 9.53
C SER A 115 6.32 -11.86 9.72
N LEU A 116 7.15 -11.36 10.64
CA LEU A 116 8.44 -11.97 10.95
C LEU A 116 8.26 -13.37 11.55
N ASN A 117 7.31 -13.55 12.46
CA ASN A 117 7.06 -14.82 13.12
C ASN A 117 6.53 -15.88 12.15
N ASP A 118 5.67 -15.50 11.22
CA ASP A 118 5.23 -16.37 10.12
C ASP A 118 6.43 -16.80 9.29
N PHE A 119 7.29 -15.86 8.88
CA PHE A 119 8.54 -16.20 8.20
C PHE A 119 9.40 -17.19 8.99
N LEU A 120 9.60 -16.97 10.30
CA LEU A 120 10.37 -17.88 11.15
C LEU A 120 9.72 -19.26 11.30
N SER A 121 8.39 -19.35 11.23
CA SER A 121 7.66 -20.61 11.37
C SER A 121 7.68 -21.47 10.10
N TYR A 122 7.65 -20.85 8.92
CA TYR A 122 7.58 -21.55 7.64
C TYR A 122 8.96 -21.70 6.96
N THR A 123 9.97 -20.96 7.42
CA THR A 123 11.32 -21.00 6.83
C THR A 123 12.19 -22.08 7.47
N SER A 124 12.73 -22.96 6.62
CA SER A 124 13.77 -23.90 7.02
C SER A 124 15.15 -23.25 6.91
N PHE A 125 15.99 -23.50 7.91
CA PHE A 125 17.40 -23.08 7.92
C PHE A 125 18.31 -24.28 7.61
N PRO A 126 19.40 -24.11 6.81
CA PRO A 126 19.96 -22.86 6.30
C PRO A 126 19.05 -22.13 5.29
N TYR A 127 18.89 -20.83 5.49
CA TYR A 127 18.06 -19.96 4.66
C TYR A 127 18.93 -19.08 3.77
N THR A 128 18.77 -19.21 2.45
CA THR A 128 19.46 -18.36 1.49
C THR A 128 18.53 -17.24 1.02
N VAL A 129 18.94 -15.99 1.24
CA VAL A 129 18.27 -14.85 0.62
C VAL A 129 18.50 -14.91 -0.87
N GLN A 130 17.42 -15.11 -1.61
CA GLN A 130 17.49 -15.00 -3.06
C GLN A 130 17.56 -13.52 -3.42
N SER A 131 18.63 -13.11 -4.10
CA SER A 131 18.65 -11.80 -4.75
C SER A 131 17.57 -11.82 -5.82
N THR A 132 16.57 -10.95 -5.72
CA THR A 132 15.64 -10.65 -6.81
C THR A 132 16.45 -10.06 -7.97
N GLY A 133 16.99 -10.94 -8.81
CA GLY A 133 17.67 -10.57 -10.03
C GLY A 133 16.68 -9.86 -10.95
N SER A 134 17.05 -8.64 -11.31
CA SER A 134 16.49 -7.79 -12.37
C SER A 134 15.91 -8.61 -13.53
N GLY A 135 14.60 -8.50 -13.79
CA GLY A 135 14.05 -9.01 -15.05
C GLY A 135 12.54 -9.19 -15.16
N ASP A 136 11.85 -9.61 -14.11
CA ASP A 136 10.44 -10.01 -14.24
C ASP A 136 9.53 -9.08 -13.44
N GLY A 137 9.02 -8.04 -14.11
CA GLY A 137 7.86 -7.31 -13.63
C GLY A 137 6.72 -8.29 -13.33
N MET A 138 6.05 -8.11 -12.20
CA MET A 138 4.87 -8.89 -11.77
C MET A 138 4.97 -10.40 -12.09
N GLY A 139 6.13 -11.02 -11.83
CA GLY A 139 6.40 -12.43 -12.14
C GLY A 139 7.19 -13.08 -11.00
N GLY A 140 6.52 -13.91 -10.19
CA GLY A 140 7.09 -14.53 -9.01
C GLY A 140 8.25 -15.50 -9.30
N GLY A 141 9.32 -15.39 -8.50
CA GLY A 141 10.52 -16.23 -8.57
C GLY A 141 10.71 -17.15 -7.35
N ARG A 142 10.25 -18.40 -7.51
CA ARG A 142 10.58 -19.71 -6.91
C ARG A 142 11.61 -19.88 -5.75
N PRO A 143 11.33 -20.89 -4.88
CA PRO A 143 12.28 -21.94 -4.50
C PRO A 143 12.16 -23.20 -5.38
N GLN A 144 13.26 -23.94 -5.48
CA GLN A 144 13.51 -24.99 -6.48
C GLN A 144 12.76 -26.30 -6.20
N GLY A 145 11.77 -26.63 -7.03
CA GLY A 145 11.14 -27.94 -7.19
C GLY A 145 10.71 -28.09 -8.65
N GLY A 146 11.00 -29.24 -9.27
CA GLY A 146 10.97 -29.44 -10.74
C GLY A 146 9.74 -28.89 -11.46
N ARG A 147 9.96 -28.27 -12.63
CA ARG A 147 8.92 -27.85 -13.58
C ARG A 147 7.93 -28.99 -13.85
N PRO A 148 6.63 -28.86 -13.51
CA PRO A 148 5.58 -29.46 -14.30
C PRO A 148 5.36 -28.57 -15.53
N ASN A 149 5.10 -29.17 -16.69
CA ASN A 149 4.74 -28.45 -17.91
C ASN A 149 3.60 -27.47 -17.64
N ASP A 150 3.83 -26.20 -17.95
CA ASP A 150 2.79 -25.18 -18.04
C ASP A 150 1.71 -25.71 -18.99
N GLY A 151 0.47 -25.84 -18.50
CA GLY A 151 -0.66 -26.24 -19.33
C GLY A 151 -0.81 -25.27 -20.48
N GLU A 152 -0.93 -25.79 -21.70
CA GLU A 152 -1.13 -24.98 -22.89
C GLU A 152 -2.31 -24.03 -22.68
N LEU A 153 -2.06 -22.72 -22.86
CA LEU A 153 -3.10 -21.71 -22.98
C LEU A 153 -4.09 -22.13 -24.08
N PRO A 154 -5.39 -21.84 -23.96
CA PRO A 154 -6.37 -22.15 -24.99
C PRO A 154 -5.91 -21.63 -26.35
N GLU A 155 -5.96 -22.47 -27.39
CA GLU A 155 -5.63 -22.05 -28.77
C GLU A 155 -6.42 -20.79 -29.14
N GLY A 156 -5.70 -19.70 -29.43
CA GLY A 156 -6.27 -18.40 -29.80
C GLY A 156 -6.15 -17.30 -28.76
N PHE A 157 -5.67 -17.58 -27.53
CA PHE A 157 -5.30 -16.54 -26.59
C PHE A 157 -3.91 -15.98 -26.95
N VAL A 158 -3.89 -14.83 -27.62
CA VAL A 158 -2.69 -14.00 -27.74
C VAL A 158 -2.68 -13.09 -26.51
N PRO A 159 -1.76 -13.28 -25.53
CA PRO A 159 -1.56 -12.26 -24.51
C PRO A 159 -1.29 -10.95 -25.24
N PRO A 160 -1.86 -9.80 -24.81
CA PRO A 160 -1.52 -8.53 -25.42
C PRO A 160 0.01 -8.42 -25.49
N ASN A 161 0.55 -8.27 -26.70
CA ASN A 161 1.98 -8.11 -26.92
C ASN A 161 2.49 -7.06 -25.92
N LYS A 162 3.52 -7.42 -25.15
CA LYS A 162 4.24 -6.49 -24.27
C LYS A 162 4.53 -5.22 -25.06
N PRO A 163 3.95 -4.06 -24.73
CA PRO A 163 4.30 -2.82 -25.42
C PRO A 163 5.79 -2.57 -25.20
N ASN A 164 6.54 -2.28 -26.27
CA ASN A 164 7.96 -1.92 -26.19
C ASN A 164 8.22 -0.57 -25.45
N ASN A 165 7.20 0.00 -24.81
CA ASN A 165 7.21 1.25 -24.07
C ASN A 165 6.50 1.04 -22.72
N GLU A 166 6.98 0.11 -21.89
CA GLU A 166 6.60 0.18 -20.47
C GLU A 166 7.10 1.52 -19.91
N PRO A 167 6.26 2.30 -19.23
CA PRO A 167 6.73 3.48 -18.53
C PRO A 167 7.82 3.05 -17.54
N ASP A 168 8.91 3.80 -17.51
CA ASP A 168 9.93 3.63 -16.48
C ASP A 168 9.32 4.09 -15.16
N TYR A 169 8.73 3.14 -14.42
CA TYR A 169 8.05 3.42 -13.15
C TYR A 169 9.01 4.04 -12.13
N HIS A 170 10.28 3.61 -12.11
CA HIS A 170 11.31 4.24 -11.29
C HIS A 170 11.52 5.71 -11.70
N ALA A 171 11.55 6.03 -12.99
CA ALA A 171 11.64 7.42 -13.44
C ALA A 171 10.39 8.26 -13.09
N MET A 172 9.24 7.63 -12.82
CA MET A 172 8.01 8.33 -12.44
C MET A 172 7.90 8.60 -10.95
N ASP A 173 8.32 7.65 -10.10
CA ASP A 173 8.13 7.75 -8.64
C ASP A 173 9.42 7.80 -7.81
N GLY A 174 10.57 7.61 -8.45
CA GLY A 174 11.88 7.59 -7.81
C GLY A 174 12.16 6.34 -6.97
N ILE A 175 11.34 5.29 -7.06
CA ILE A 175 11.50 4.06 -6.27
C ILE A 175 12.16 2.97 -7.10
N ASP A 176 13.37 2.57 -6.71
CA ASP A 176 14.04 1.43 -7.31
C ASP A 176 13.57 0.14 -6.67
N ARG A 177 12.62 -0.50 -7.34
CA ARG A 177 12.04 -1.78 -6.93
C ARG A 177 12.97 -2.97 -7.13
N ASN A 178 14.15 -2.75 -7.72
CA ASN A 178 15.18 -3.78 -7.90
C ASN A 178 16.25 -3.77 -6.81
N THR A 179 16.24 -2.77 -5.92
CA THR A 179 17.18 -2.67 -4.79
C THR A 179 16.43 -2.67 -3.47
N ALA A 180 17.06 -3.24 -2.43
CA ALA A 180 16.51 -3.14 -1.08
C ALA A 180 16.58 -1.68 -0.64
N SER A 181 15.43 -1.06 -0.36
CA SER A 181 15.31 0.35 0.03
C SER A 181 15.81 0.63 1.45
N GLY A 182 16.13 -0.39 2.25
CA GLY A 182 16.44 -0.29 3.67
C GLY A 182 17.91 -0.05 4.04
N ASN A 183 18.14 0.39 5.29
CA ASN A 183 19.50 0.49 5.85
C ASN A 183 20.15 -0.88 6.11
N ILE A 184 19.37 -1.97 6.02
CA ILE A 184 19.86 -3.34 6.17
C ILE A 184 19.73 -4.07 4.83
N VAL A 185 20.87 -4.62 4.37
CA VAL A 185 20.92 -5.46 3.18
C VAL A 185 21.16 -6.90 3.60
N LEU A 186 20.12 -7.73 3.51
CA LEU A 186 20.22 -9.16 3.77
C LEU A 186 20.75 -9.87 2.52
N SER A 187 21.75 -10.74 2.69
CA SER A 187 22.37 -11.44 1.57
C SER A 187 23.06 -12.73 2.00
N GLY A 188 23.20 -13.67 1.07
CA GLY A 188 23.86 -14.94 1.30
C GLY A 188 22.98 -15.95 2.05
N THR A 189 23.64 -16.90 2.71
CA THR A 189 23.01 -17.98 3.47
C THR A 189 23.19 -17.75 4.96
N TYR A 190 22.10 -17.83 5.70
CA TYR A 190 22.06 -17.84 7.16
C TYR A 190 21.87 -19.27 7.62
N GLU A 191 22.83 -19.81 8.37
CA GLU A 191 22.82 -21.23 8.77
C GLU A 191 21.79 -21.51 9.86
N THR A 192 21.50 -20.51 10.70
CA THR A 192 20.54 -20.60 11.80
C THR A 192 19.63 -19.38 11.86
N VAL A 193 18.51 -19.51 12.57
CA VAL A 193 17.64 -18.36 12.89
C VAL A 193 18.44 -17.25 13.58
N ALA A 194 19.33 -17.62 14.51
CA ALA A 194 20.17 -16.66 15.22
C ALA A 194 21.08 -15.86 14.26
N ASP A 195 21.64 -16.47 13.22
CA ASP A 195 22.44 -15.76 12.21
C ASP A 195 21.60 -14.73 11.45
N TYR A 196 20.37 -15.09 11.09
CA TYR A 196 19.44 -14.18 10.43
C TYR A 196 19.03 -13.01 11.33
N ILE A 197 18.67 -13.28 12.59
CA ILE A 197 18.35 -12.23 13.57
C ILE A 197 19.55 -11.33 13.84
N ASN A 198 20.77 -11.86 13.90
CA ASN A 198 21.98 -11.06 14.02
C ASN A 198 22.19 -10.14 12.82
N ALA A 199 21.85 -10.59 11.61
CA ALA A 199 21.91 -9.76 10.40
C ALA A 199 20.85 -8.65 10.39
N LEU A 200 19.62 -8.95 10.84
CA LEU A 200 18.59 -7.93 11.08
C LEU A 200 19.09 -6.88 12.08
N ASN A 201 19.80 -7.28 13.13
CA ASN A 201 20.31 -6.37 14.14
C ASN A 201 21.67 -5.73 13.81
N SER A 202 22.14 -5.82 12.56
CA SER A 202 23.50 -5.39 12.17
C SER A 202 23.77 -3.88 12.31
N GLN A 203 22.72 -3.04 12.25
CA GLN A 203 22.80 -1.58 12.42
C GLN A 203 22.32 -1.10 13.80
N GLY A 204 22.08 -2.02 14.74
CA GLY A 204 21.50 -1.75 16.04
C GLY A 204 20.48 -2.82 16.40
N GLN A 205 20.34 -3.10 17.70
CA GLN A 205 19.37 -4.09 18.15
C GLN A 205 17.96 -3.50 18.11
N TRP A 206 17.11 -4.08 17.27
CA TRP A 206 15.68 -3.75 17.20
C TRP A 206 14.79 -4.99 17.16
N VAL A 207 15.33 -6.15 16.80
CA VAL A 207 14.64 -7.45 16.88
C VAL A 207 15.10 -8.22 18.11
N ILE A 208 14.15 -8.66 18.93
CA ILE A 208 14.39 -9.48 20.12
C ILE A 208 13.84 -10.87 19.83
N TYR A 209 14.72 -11.87 19.78
CA TYR A 209 14.35 -13.25 19.44
C TYR A 209 14.35 -14.16 20.68
N ASP A 210 13.27 -14.92 20.88
CA ASP A 210 13.18 -16.00 21.85
C ASP A 210 13.31 -17.36 21.14
N SER A 211 14.45 -18.01 21.36
CA SER A 211 14.74 -19.34 20.81
C SER A 211 13.87 -20.46 21.36
N ASN A 212 13.21 -20.29 22.52
CA ASN A 212 12.38 -21.34 23.11
C ASN A 212 11.04 -21.45 22.38
N SER A 213 10.43 -20.33 22.03
CA SER A 213 9.18 -20.24 21.28
C SER A 213 9.40 -20.14 19.77
N ASN A 214 10.63 -19.87 19.32
CA ASN A 214 10.96 -19.51 17.94
C ASN A 214 10.16 -18.29 17.45
N THR A 215 10.04 -17.28 18.30
CA THR A 215 9.32 -16.03 17.99
C THR A 215 10.20 -14.82 18.24
N ALA A 216 9.90 -13.72 17.56
CA ALA A 216 10.56 -12.44 17.69
C ALA A 216 9.54 -11.32 17.96
N THR A 217 10.01 -10.30 18.66
CA THR A 217 9.35 -9.00 18.81
C THR A 217 10.25 -7.90 18.30
N ILE A 218 9.68 -6.73 18.02
CA ILE A 218 10.42 -5.54 17.62
C ILE A 218 10.42 -4.49 18.74
N SER A 219 11.44 -3.64 18.78
CA SER A 219 11.52 -2.51 19.70
C SER A 219 10.38 -1.51 19.46
N ASN A 220 10.26 -1.02 18.22
CA ASN A 220 9.27 -0.04 17.78
C ASN A 220 9.16 -0.04 16.25
N ILE A 221 8.09 0.58 15.72
CA ILE A 221 7.85 0.66 14.26
C ILE A 221 8.95 1.49 13.58
N ALA A 222 9.46 2.52 14.24
CA ALA A 222 10.47 3.40 13.64
C ALA A 222 11.79 2.68 13.32
N ASP A 223 12.21 1.73 14.16
CA ASP A 223 13.39 0.90 13.89
C ASP A 223 13.14 -0.05 12.72
N PHE A 224 11.94 -0.65 12.62
CA PHE A 224 11.56 -1.47 11.47
C PHE A 224 11.56 -0.66 10.15
N VAL A 225 10.95 0.51 10.16
CA VAL A 225 10.90 1.40 8.99
C VAL A 225 12.32 1.86 8.63
N SER A 226 13.16 2.21 9.61
CA SER A 226 14.57 2.54 9.35
C SER A 226 15.34 1.36 8.76
N ALA A 227 15.03 0.13 9.18
CA ALA A 227 15.67 -1.08 8.68
C ALA A 227 15.31 -1.39 7.22
N PHE A 228 14.03 -1.25 6.85
CA PHE A 228 13.51 -1.80 5.59
C PHE A 228 12.78 -0.80 4.67
N LYS A 229 12.17 0.24 5.23
CA LYS A 229 11.26 1.14 4.52
C LYS A 229 11.60 2.63 4.74
N PRO A 230 12.86 3.09 4.67
CA PRO A 230 13.11 4.52 4.83
C PRO A 230 12.39 5.30 3.73
N ALA A 231 11.95 6.52 4.06
CA ALA A 231 11.32 7.42 3.10
C ALA A 231 12.24 7.72 1.91
N THR A 232 11.84 7.30 0.72
CA THR A 232 12.55 7.55 -0.55
C THR A 232 11.88 8.63 -1.41
N LYS A 233 10.55 8.76 -1.33
CA LYS A 233 9.78 9.80 -2.01
C LYS A 233 9.94 11.18 -1.35
N GLY A 234 9.77 12.26 -2.12
CA GLY A 234 9.73 13.64 -1.61
C GLY A 234 8.52 13.92 -0.71
N ILE A 235 8.39 15.16 -0.22
CA ILE A 235 7.16 15.62 0.44
C ILE A 235 6.03 15.67 -0.59
N GLY A 236 4.84 15.20 -0.20
CA GLY A 236 3.81 14.88 -1.18
C GLY A 236 4.20 13.62 -1.95
N ALA A 237 4.33 12.51 -1.23
CA ALA A 237 4.79 11.22 -1.75
C ALA A 237 3.97 10.71 -2.97
N PHE A 238 2.73 11.17 -3.10
CA PHE A 238 1.81 10.86 -4.19
C PHE A 238 1.29 12.14 -4.87
N ASP A 239 1.02 13.21 -4.10
CA ASP A 239 0.73 14.54 -4.64
C ASP A 239 1.95 15.45 -4.45
N ALA A 240 2.94 15.31 -5.34
CA ALA A 240 4.18 16.07 -5.19
C ALA A 240 3.92 17.57 -5.33
N LEU A 241 4.67 18.37 -4.57
CA LEU A 241 4.55 19.84 -4.56
C LEU A 241 4.77 20.48 -5.94
N ASP A 242 5.44 19.78 -6.87
CA ASP A 242 5.67 20.20 -8.26
C ASP A 242 4.79 19.44 -9.29
N ALA A 243 3.83 18.65 -8.81
CA ALA A 243 2.90 17.83 -9.58
C ALA A 243 3.59 16.79 -10.51
N SER A 244 4.77 16.31 -10.15
CA SER A 244 5.59 15.42 -10.99
C SER A 244 5.30 13.92 -10.85
N GLN A 245 4.59 13.50 -9.79
CA GLN A 245 4.38 12.07 -9.49
C GLN A 245 3.41 11.41 -10.48
N GLY A 246 3.49 10.07 -10.58
CA GLY A 246 2.57 9.28 -11.39
C GLY A 246 1.10 9.51 -11.03
N GLU A 247 0.80 9.68 -9.75
CA GLU A 247 -0.55 9.95 -9.25
C GLU A 247 -1.03 11.36 -9.59
N ASN A 248 -0.14 12.36 -9.68
CA ASN A 248 -0.49 13.66 -10.23
C ASN A 248 -0.95 13.53 -11.68
N ILE A 249 -0.27 12.70 -12.49
CA ILE A 249 -0.65 12.44 -13.89
C ILE A 249 -1.97 11.65 -13.95
N LEU A 250 -2.17 10.67 -13.08
CA LEU A 250 -3.41 9.89 -12.95
C LEU A 250 -4.62 10.81 -12.75
N PHE A 251 -4.50 11.78 -11.84
CA PHE A 251 -5.54 12.77 -11.56
C PHE A 251 -5.47 14.04 -12.42
N GLY A 252 -4.59 14.05 -13.42
CA GLY A 252 -4.51 15.08 -14.44
C GLY A 252 -5.78 15.19 -15.30
N TYR A 253 -5.73 16.07 -16.30
CA TYR A 253 -6.89 16.43 -17.13
C TYR A 253 -6.69 16.05 -18.59
N SER A 254 -6.06 14.88 -18.83
CA SER A 254 -5.83 14.30 -20.17
C SER A 254 -4.97 15.16 -21.12
N ASP A 255 -4.15 16.06 -20.57
CA ASP A 255 -3.18 16.88 -21.31
C ASP A 255 -1.73 16.38 -21.15
N GLY A 256 -1.55 15.23 -20.51
CA GLY A 256 -0.25 14.64 -20.20
C GLY A 256 0.51 15.34 -19.08
N LYS A 257 -0.12 16.28 -18.37
CA LYS A 257 0.46 16.98 -17.23
C LYS A 257 -0.17 16.49 -15.92
N GLY A 258 0.63 16.51 -14.86
CA GLY A 258 0.15 16.26 -13.52
C GLY A 258 -0.74 17.40 -13.02
N ALA A 259 -1.65 17.06 -12.11
CA ALA A 259 -2.45 18.01 -11.35
C ALA A 259 -2.45 17.61 -9.87
N HIS A 260 -2.57 18.61 -8.99
CA HIS A 260 -2.79 18.34 -7.56
C HIS A 260 -4.20 17.79 -7.31
N PHE A 261 -4.30 16.93 -6.30
CA PHE A 261 -5.53 16.21 -5.94
C PHE A 261 -5.76 16.10 -4.43
N ASP A 262 -4.73 16.31 -3.60
CA ASP A 262 -4.78 16.21 -2.16
C ASP A 262 -5.35 17.50 -1.53
N GLN A 263 -6.53 17.37 -0.93
CA GLN A 263 -7.24 18.47 -0.27
C GLN A 263 -6.56 18.89 1.05
N ILE A 264 -5.95 17.95 1.77
CA ILE A 264 -5.30 18.19 3.05
C ILE A 264 -4.00 18.95 2.80
N LEU A 265 -3.16 18.45 1.90
CA LEU A 265 -1.92 19.12 1.51
C LEU A 265 -2.19 20.52 0.96
N ALA A 266 -3.21 20.69 0.11
CA ALA A 266 -3.62 21.99 -0.41
C ALA A 266 -3.94 23.01 0.70
N LYS A 267 -4.63 22.56 1.75
CA LYS A 267 -4.96 23.39 2.91
C LYS A 267 -3.71 23.74 3.72
N LEU A 268 -2.80 22.79 3.91
CA LEU A 268 -1.53 23.03 4.62
C LEU A 268 -0.66 24.07 3.92
N VAL A 269 -0.65 24.08 2.59
CA VAL A 269 0.15 25.02 1.78
C VAL A 269 -0.64 26.24 1.32
N GLU A 270 -1.85 26.49 1.82
CA GLU A 270 -2.75 27.56 1.32
C GLU A 270 -2.14 28.97 1.43
N ASN A 271 -1.30 29.19 2.44
CA ASN A 271 -0.61 30.47 2.69
C ASN A 271 0.82 30.49 2.10
N ASN A 272 1.25 29.39 1.48
CA ASN A 272 2.55 29.29 0.84
C ASN A 272 2.52 29.97 -0.54
N THR A 273 3.36 30.99 -0.76
CA THR A 273 3.36 31.74 -2.02
C THR A 273 3.88 30.95 -3.23
N THR A 274 4.59 29.84 -3.00
CA THR A 274 5.14 28.97 -4.04
C THR A 274 4.10 27.98 -4.54
N TYR A 275 3.40 27.27 -3.62
CA TYR A 275 2.53 26.14 -3.98
C TYR A 275 1.03 26.50 -4.04
N SER A 276 0.55 27.43 -3.22
CA SER A 276 -0.90 27.66 -3.03
C SER A 276 -1.69 27.86 -4.34
N GLN A 277 -1.10 28.56 -5.31
CA GLN A 277 -1.79 28.90 -6.55
C GLN A 277 -1.97 27.69 -7.49
N SER A 278 -1.00 26.76 -7.55
CA SER A 278 -1.13 25.55 -8.37
C SER A 278 -2.22 24.65 -7.81
N PHE A 279 -2.16 24.35 -6.51
CA PHE A 279 -3.19 23.57 -5.81
C PHE A 279 -4.59 24.18 -6.01
N LYS A 280 -4.75 25.48 -5.78
CA LYS A 280 -6.05 26.15 -5.97
C LYS A 280 -6.59 26.04 -7.40
N ASN A 281 -5.72 26.16 -8.40
CA ASN A 281 -6.10 26.02 -9.80
C ASN A 281 -6.54 24.59 -10.12
N ASP A 282 -5.76 23.60 -9.70
CA ASP A 282 -5.99 22.21 -10.04
C ASP A 282 -7.21 21.62 -9.33
N LEU A 283 -7.41 21.95 -8.05
CA LEU A 283 -8.56 21.51 -7.26
C LEU A 283 -9.89 22.12 -7.72
N SER A 284 -9.86 23.32 -8.32
CA SER A 284 -11.06 23.97 -8.86
C SER A 284 -11.38 23.61 -10.32
N LYS A 285 -10.41 23.00 -11.01
CA LYS A 285 -10.59 22.56 -12.40
C LYS A 285 -11.58 21.40 -12.46
N LYS A 286 -12.29 21.33 -13.58
CA LYS A 286 -13.31 20.31 -13.84
C LYS A 286 -12.91 19.48 -15.04
N ASP A 287 -13.24 18.20 -14.98
CA ASP A 287 -13.09 17.30 -16.12
C ASP A 287 -14.16 17.56 -17.19
N TYR A 288 -14.17 16.73 -18.23
CA TYR A 288 -15.08 16.87 -19.37
C TYR A 288 -16.56 16.61 -19.04
N LEU A 289 -16.87 16.00 -17.88
CA LEU A 289 -18.23 15.80 -17.37
C LEU A 289 -18.61 16.82 -16.28
N GLY A 290 -17.70 17.73 -15.93
CA GLY A 290 -17.96 18.82 -14.98
C GLY A 290 -17.64 18.50 -13.52
N ASN A 291 -16.96 17.38 -13.27
CA ASN A 291 -16.56 16.94 -11.93
C ASN A 291 -15.15 17.41 -11.58
N THR A 292 -14.96 17.78 -10.31
CA THR A 292 -13.68 18.19 -9.74
C THR A 292 -12.81 16.98 -9.36
N VAL A 293 -11.55 17.22 -9.02
CA VAL A 293 -10.62 16.12 -8.71
C VAL A 293 -10.96 15.36 -7.44
N ASP A 294 -11.53 16.00 -6.41
CA ASP A 294 -12.02 15.33 -5.19
C ASP A 294 -13.09 14.27 -5.50
N TYR A 295 -14.02 14.57 -6.42
CA TYR A 295 -15.00 13.60 -6.90
C TYR A 295 -14.31 12.37 -7.52
N ARG A 296 -13.28 12.59 -8.35
CA ARG A 296 -12.53 11.52 -9.02
C ARG A 296 -11.66 10.72 -8.04
N VAL A 297 -11.09 11.37 -7.03
CA VAL A 297 -10.35 10.72 -5.94
C VAL A 297 -11.30 9.84 -5.12
N ASN A 298 -12.51 10.31 -4.78
CA ASN A 298 -13.53 9.51 -4.10
C ASN A 298 -13.92 8.27 -4.92
N MET A 299 -14.07 8.39 -6.25
CA MET A 299 -14.27 7.23 -7.11
C MET A 299 -13.12 6.23 -6.99
N TYR A 300 -11.87 6.70 -6.97
CA TYR A 300 -10.69 5.83 -6.93
C TYR A 300 -10.48 5.17 -5.55
N ASN A 301 -10.91 5.83 -4.46
CA ASN A 301 -10.64 5.41 -3.09
C ASN A 301 -11.58 4.26 -2.64
N PRO A 302 -11.07 3.04 -2.36
CA PRO A 302 -11.92 1.97 -1.83
C PRO A 302 -12.51 2.33 -0.46
N MET A 303 -11.80 3.10 0.37
CA MET A 303 -12.27 3.49 1.72
C MET A 303 -13.53 4.35 1.66
N TYR A 304 -13.72 5.14 0.60
CA TYR A 304 -14.92 5.94 0.36
C TYR A 304 -16.21 5.12 0.41
N PHE A 305 -16.16 3.86 -0.04
CA PHE A 305 -17.31 2.94 -0.05
C PHE A 305 -17.43 2.09 1.22
N LEU A 306 -16.37 2.04 2.03
CA LEU A 306 -16.18 1.09 3.13
C LEU A 306 -16.30 1.71 4.53
N VAL A 307 -16.13 3.02 4.68
CA VAL A 307 -16.12 3.67 6.01
C VAL A 307 -17.17 4.76 6.07
N ASP A 308 -17.95 4.79 7.16
CA ASP A 308 -19.06 5.74 7.40
C ASP A 308 -18.61 7.20 7.57
N TYR A 309 -17.30 7.42 7.70
CA TYR A 309 -16.66 8.72 7.56
C TYR A 309 -16.96 9.40 6.21
N TYR A 310 -17.08 8.62 5.13
CA TYR A 310 -17.29 9.13 3.78
C TYR A 310 -18.75 9.06 3.37
N ASP A 311 -19.20 10.06 2.59
CA ASP A 311 -20.55 10.10 2.02
C ASP A 311 -20.89 8.90 1.11
N GLY A 312 -19.86 8.19 0.62
CA GLY A 312 -19.98 7.01 -0.22
C GLY A 312 -20.28 5.71 0.49
N TYR A 313 -20.30 5.72 1.82
CA TYR A 313 -20.50 4.51 2.60
C TYR A 313 -21.78 3.78 2.21
N GLN A 314 -21.65 2.49 1.85
CA GLN A 314 -22.77 1.66 1.39
C GLN A 314 -23.50 2.15 0.13
N THR A 315 -22.83 2.91 -0.74
CA THR A 315 -23.38 3.36 -2.03
C THR A 315 -23.03 2.46 -3.22
N SER A 316 -22.35 1.34 -2.97
CA SER A 316 -21.91 0.38 -4.00
C SER A 316 -22.10 -1.07 -3.54
N ASN A 317 -22.08 -1.98 -4.50
CA ASN A 317 -22.04 -3.42 -4.29
C ASN A 317 -20.60 -3.89 -4.03
N VAL A 318 -20.15 -3.70 -2.79
CA VAL A 318 -18.84 -4.20 -2.33
C VAL A 318 -18.83 -5.73 -2.33
N VAL A 319 -17.87 -6.32 -3.05
CA VAL A 319 -17.75 -7.77 -3.22
C VAL A 319 -17.53 -8.50 -1.89
N LYS A 320 -17.96 -9.77 -1.83
CA LYS A 320 -17.94 -10.59 -0.62
C LYS A 320 -16.54 -11.08 -0.22
N TYR A 321 -15.75 -11.55 -1.18
CA TYR A 321 -14.48 -12.22 -0.94
C TYR A 321 -13.30 -11.34 -1.35
N TRP A 322 -12.38 -11.15 -0.42
CA TRP A 322 -11.18 -10.36 -0.59
C TRP A 322 -9.96 -11.18 -0.20
N ARG A 323 -8.92 -11.09 -1.01
CA ARG A 323 -7.58 -11.56 -0.65
C ARG A 323 -6.59 -10.43 -0.92
N ILE A 324 -5.83 -10.08 0.10
CA ILE A 324 -4.85 -9.00 0.05
C ILE A 324 -3.51 -9.58 0.50
N ARG A 325 -2.47 -9.36 -0.30
CA ARG A 325 -1.09 -9.72 0.03
C ARG A 325 -0.20 -8.51 -0.13
N THR A 326 0.63 -8.23 0.86
CA THR A 326 1.56 -7.10 0.81
C THR A 326 2.95 -7.56 1.19
N GLY A 327 3.96 -7.22 0.40
CA GLY A 327 5.34 -7.38 0.84
C GLY A 327 5.60 -6.34 1.91
N ILE A 328 5.90 -6.78 3.14
CA ILE A 328 5.96 -5.85 4.28
C ILE A 328 7.09 -4.83 4.13
N ASN A 329 8.13 -5.16 3.36
CA ASN A 329 9.29 -4.31 3.09
C ASN A 329 9.06 -3.33 1.93
N GLN A 330 7.91 -3.32 1.26
CA GLN A 330 7.69 -2.38 0.15
C GLN A 330 7.78 -0.93 0.65
N SER A 331 8.44 -0.02 -0.06
CA SER A 331 8.51 1.40 0.35
C SER A 331 7.59 2.30 -0.47
N ASP A 332 6.82 1.74 -1.40
CA ASP A 332 5.93 2.43 -2.33
C ASP A 332 4.82 3.22 -1.64
N THR A 333 4.38 2.70 -0.48
CA THR A 333 3.36 3.29 0.38
C THR A 333 3.61 2.95 1.85
N ALA A 334 2.89 3.63 2.74
CA ALA A 334 2.89 3.35 4.17
C ALA A 334 2.30 1.97 4.47
N LEU A 335 2.74 1.32 5.55
CA LEU A 335 2.12 0.06 6.04
C LEU A 335 0.61 0.19 6.28
N THR A 336 0.15 1.41 6.54
CA THR A 336 -1.23 1.71 6.89
C THR A 336 -2.19 1.55 5.71
N THR A 337 -1.70 1.60 4.46
CA THR A 337 -2.54 1.56 3.26
C THR A 337 -3.34 0.25 3.18
N GLU A 338 -2.63 -0.88 3.18
CA GLU A 338 -3.26 -2.20 3.08
C GLU A 338 -3.88 -2.65 4.39
N VAL A 339 -3.26 -2.32 5.53
CA VAL A 339 -3.80 -2.66 6.85
C VAL A 339 -5.14 -1.97 7.09
N ASN A 340 -5.26 -0.68 6.75
CA ASN A 340 -6.53 0.04 6.89
C ASN A 340 -7.60 -0.50 5.95
N LEU A 341 -7.23 -0.87 4.72
CA LEU A 341 -8.16 -1.49 3.78
C LEU A 341 -8.68 -2.82 4.31
N ALA A 342 -7.80 -3.68 4.84
CA ALA A 342 -8.18 -4.96 5.45
C ALA A 342 -9.14 -4.74 6.64
N LEU A 343 -8.76 -3.88 7.58
CA LEU A 343 -9.60 -3.52 8.74
C LEU A 343 -10.97 -2.96 8.32
N ALA A 344 -11.01 -2.05 7.34
CA ALA A 344 -12.26 -1.49 6.85
C ALA A 344 -13.16 -2.55 6.22
N LEU A 345 -12.60 -3.46 5.42
CA LEU A 345 -13.35 -4.57 4.82
C LEU A 345 -13.91 -5.52 5.89
N GLU A 346 -13.13 -5.86 6.92
CA GLU A 346 -13.57 -6.67 8.04
C GLU A 346 -14.69 -5.98 8.83
N ASN A 347 -14.52 -4.69 9.14
CA ASN A 347 -15.53 -3.88 9.82
C ASN A 347 -16.82 -3.73 8.99
N TYR A 348 -16.70 -3.74 7.66
CA TYR A 348 -17.82 -3.78 6.72
C TYR A 348 -18.51 -5.16 6.66
N GLY A 349 -17.92 -6.19 7.25
CA GLY A 349 -18.45 -7.56 7.27
C GLY A 349 -18.12 -8.37 6.02
N LYS A 350 -17.01 -8.07 5.34
CA LYS A 350 -16.51 -8.88 4.21
C LYS A 350 -15.64 -10.04 4.69
N ASN A 351 -15.48 -11.05 3.83
CA ASN A 351 -14.53 -12.13 4.07
C ASN A 351 -13.15 -11.71 3.53
N VAL A 352 -12.19 -11.50 4.43
CA VAL A 352 -10.88 -10.95 4.13
C VAL A 352 -9.80 -11.96 4.48
N ASP A 353 -9.02 -12.36 3.49
CA ASP A 353 -7.75 -13.08 3.64
C ASP A 353 -6.61 -12.08 3.44
N PHE A 354 -6.13 -11.48 4.52
CA PHE A 354 -5.03 -10.52 4.52
C PHE A 354 -3.77 -11.11 5.15
N GLU A 355 -2.62 -10.87 4.53
CA GLU A 355 -1.33 -11.31 5.05
C GLU A 355 -0.21 -10.36 4.57
N THR A 356 0.74 -10.10 5.48
CA THR A 356 1.96 -9.34 5.18
C THR A 356 3.14 -10.31 5.05
N VAL A 357 3.87 -10.24 3.94
CA VAL A 357 4.90 -11.21 3.59
C VAL A 357 6.28 -10.63 3.89
N TRP A 358 6.95 -11.23 4.88
CA TRP A 358 8.25 -10.77 5.36
C TRP A 358 9.33 -10.85 4.27
N GLY A 359 10.22 -9.86 4.24
CA GLY A 359 11.36 -9.86 3.33
C GLY A 359 11.02 -9.54 1.87
N GLN A 360 9.74 -9.35 1.52
CA GLN A 360 9.31 -9.01 0.17
C GLN A 360 8.96 -7.52 0.05
N GLY A 361 9.34 -6.91 -1.07
CA GLY A 361 9.01 -5.54 -1.45
C GLY A 361 7.71 -5.46 -2.27
N HIS A 362 7.61 -4.49 -3.18
CA HIS A 362 6.45 -4.32 -4.04
C HIS A 362 6.44 -5.38 -5.17
N THR A 363 5.71 -6.48 -4.96
CA THR A 363 5.66 -7.62 -5.89
C THR A 363 4.34 -8.39 -5.75
N LEU A 364 4.17 -9.47 -6.52
CA LEU A 364 3.12 -10.46 -6.29
C LEU A 364 3.45 -11.29 -5.04
N ALA A 365 3.37 -10.64 -3.88
CA ALA A 365 3.88 -11.15 -2.64
C ALA A 365 3.14 -12.42 -2.20
N GLU A 366 3.90 -13.48 -1.92
CA GLU A 366 3.37 -14.76 -1.48
C GLU A 366 4.34 -15.42 -0.49
N GLN A 367 3.79 -15.92 0.62
CA GLN A 367 4.55 -16.62 1.65
C GLN A 367 5.04 -18.00 1.17
N THR A 368 4.21 -18.71 0.41
CA THR A 368 4.52 -20.04 -0.14
C THR A 368 4.00 -20.18 -1.55
N ARG A 369 4.55 -21.13 -2.32
CA ARG A 369 4.15 -21.41 -3.72
C ARG A 369 4.28 -20.16 -4.63
N ASN A 370 3.82 -20.27 -5.87
CA ASN A 370 3.74 -19.11 -6.76
C ASN A 370 2.35 -18.46 -6.68
N SER A 371 2.30 -17.18 -7.05
CA SER A 371 1.08 -16.35 -6.98
C SER A 371 -0.07 -16.90 -7.82
N THR A 372 0.21 -17.52 -8.97
CA THR A 372 -0.82 -18.13 -9.82
C THR A 372 -1.49 -19.32 -9.13
N GLU A 373 -0.71 -20.23 -8.55
CA GLU A 373 -1.25 -21.39 -7.82
C GLU A 373 -2.10 -20.96 -6.63
N ASN A 374 -1.60 -20.02 -5.81
CA ASN A 374 -2.35 -19.53 -4.65
C ASN A 374 -3.64 -18.82 -5.06
N PHE A 375 -3.61 -18.02 -6.13
CA PHE A 375 -4.80 -17.37 -6.65
C PHE A 375 -5.85 -18.37 -7.13
N ILE A 376 -5.45 -19.39 -7.89
CA ILE A 376 -6.36 -20.46 -8.34
C ILE A 376 -6.98 -21.20 -7.15
N MET A 377 -6.17 -21.52 -6.14
CA MET A 377 -6.67 -22.17 -4.92
C MET A 377 -7.67 -21.31 -4.17
N TRP A 378 -7.37 -20.03 -4.00
CA TRP A 378 -8.28 -19.10 -3.35
C TRP A 378 -9.61 -18.97 -4.10
N ILE A 379 -9.59 -18.95 -5.45
CA ILE A 379 -10.83 -19.01 -6.25
C ILE A 379 -11.62 -20.29 -5.94
N HIS A 380 -10.96 -21.44 -5.91
CA HIS A 380 -11.64 -22.70 -5.59
C HIS A 380 -12.26 -22.69 -4.19
N ASP A 381 -11.63 -22.04 -3.22
CA ASP A 381 -12.18 -21.93 -1.87
C ASP A 381 -13.35 -20.95 -1.78
N CYS A 382 -13.36 -19.90 -2.61
CA CYS A 382 -14.50 -18.97 -2.70
C CYS A 382 -15.75 -19.60 -3.35
N LEU A 383 -15.57 -20.62 -4.20
CA LEU A 383 -16.64 -21.28 -4.95
C LEU A 383 -17.25 -22.52 -4.26
N LYS A 384 -16.69 -22.93 -3.11
CA LYS A 384 -17.25 -23.98 -2.25
C LYS A 384 -18.34 -23.41 -1.35
#